data_AF-A0A533V165-F1
#
_entry.id   AF-A0A533V165-F1
#
_cell.length_a   1.000
_cell.length_b   1.000
_cell.length_c   1.000
_cell.angle_alpha   90.00
_cell.angle_beta   90.00
_cell.angle_gamma   90.00
#
_symmetry.space_group_name_H-M   'P 1'
#
loop_
_entity.id
_entity.type
_entity.pdbx_description
1 polymer ?
#
loop_
_entity_poly.entity_id
_entity_poly.type
_entity_poly.pdbx_seq_one_letter_code
_entity_poly.pdbx_strand_id
1 'polypeptide(L)'
;MRRTYHPVFDKFGVDLVLQGHSHNYQRSYPLGYNDVRPSEPIILDKEQFQYEDPDGTIFLIVGTGGESVKSLNKKSFLASTYEGYGCINVEIKGKFMNVEYYSDTNNTIDKFSITKNQQNSKSTDLNTETQRIDYKSPK
;
A
#
# COMPACT_ATOMS: atom_id res chain seq x y z
N MET A 1 10.08 4.87 9.98
CA MET A 1 10.12 4.06 8.73
C MET A 1 9.69 4.86 7.49
N ARG A 2 8.56 5.57 7.50
CA ARG A 2 8.05 6.30 6.31
C ARG A 2 9.03 7.25 5.62
N ARG A 3 9.73 8.13 6.37
CA ARG A 3 10.70 9.09 5.80
C ARG A 3 11.81 8.44 4.97
N THR A 4 12.14 7.19 5.28
CA THR A 4 13.23 6.44 4.64
C THR A 4 12.70 5.62 3.47
N TYR A 5 11.57 4.93 3.65
CA TYR A 5 11.11 3.92 2.69
C TYR A 5 10.08 4.42 1.68
N HIS A 6 9.23 5.39 2.01
CA HIS A 6 8.24 5.89 1.05
C HIS A 6 8.91 6.52 -0.19
N PRO A 7 9.97 7.35 -0.08
CA PRO A 7 10.71 7.81 -1.26
C PRO A 7 11.30 6.67 -2.10
N VAL A 8 11.69 5.57 -1.47
CA VAL A 8 12.22 4.39 -2.15
C VAL A 8 11.09 3.68 -2.92
N PHE A 9 9.91 3.55 -2.31
CA PHE A 9 8.73 2.97 -2.96
C PHE A 9 8.31 3.77 -4.19
N ASP A 10 8.27 5.10 -4.07
CA ASP A 10 7.98 6.01 -5.18
C ASP A 10 9.03 5.84 -6.30
N LYS A 11 10.33 5.80 -5.95
CA LYS A 11 11.43 5.65 -6.91
C LYS A 11 11.35 4.34 -7.71
N PHE A 12 10.98 3.24 -7.06
CA PHE A 12 10.96 1.91 -7.68
C PHE A 12 9.57 1.48 -8.17
N GLY A 13 8.56 2.36 -8.10
CA GLY A 13 7.22 2.09 -8.60
C GLY A 13 6.52 0.95 -7.87
N VAL A 14 6.64 0.90 -6.54
CA VAL A 14 5.96 -0.11 -5.73
C VAL A 14 4.45 0.14 -5.73
N ASP A 15 3.67 -0.82 -6.23
CA ASP A 15 2.22 -0.70 -6.33
C ASP A 15 1.51 -0.90 -4.96
N LEU A 16 1.98 -1.87 -4.17
CA LEU A 16 1.30 -2.32 -2.95
C LEU A 16 2.29 -2.59 -1.82
N VAL A 17 2.02 -2.04 -0.63
CA VAL A 17 2.77 -2.33 0.61
C VAL A 17 1.84 -2.91 1.66
N LEU A 18 2.18 -4.10 2.17
CA LEU A 18 1.44 -4.79 3.21
C LEU A 18 2.13 -4.62 4.57
N GLN A 19 1.37 -4.29 5.61
CA GLN A 19 1.85 -4.11 6.97
C GLN A 19 0.88 -4.75 7.97
N GLY A 20 1.39 -5.08 9.17
CA GLY A 20 0.58 -5.54 10.31
C GLY A 20 0.63 -4.54 11.46
N HIS A 21 0.86 -5.05 12.67
CA HIS A 21 1.04 -4.31 13.93
C HIS A 21 -0.19 -3.57 14.49
N SER A 22 -0.94 -2.83 13.67
CA SER A 22 -2.23 -2.29 14.08
C SER A 22 -3.30 -3.37 13.88
N HIS A 23 -4.06 -3.69 14.93
CA HIS A 23 -5.01 -4.79 14.93
C HIS A 23 -6.36 -4.38 14.32
N ASN A 24 -6.31 -3.95 13.07
CA ASN A 24 -7.45 -3.56 12.24
C ASN A 24 -7.03 -3.61 10.77
N TYR A 25 -8.01 -3.44 9.89
CA TYR A 25 -7.79 -3.30 8.46
C TYR A 25 -7.82 -1.84 8.04
N GLN A 26 -6.85 -1.42 7.22
CA GLN A 26 -6.83 -0.10 6.61
C GLN A 26 -6.25 -0.21 5.20
N ARG A 27 -6.85 0.49 4.24
CA ARG A 27 -6.30 0.70 2.91
C ARG A 27 -6.26 2.18 2.60
N SER A 28 -5.12 2.66 2.12
CA SER A 28 -4.99 4.03 1.61
C SER A 28 -5.46 4.14 0.16
N TYR A 29 -5.71 5.38 -0.28
CA TYR A 29 -5.59 5.72 -1.70
C TYR A 29 -4.14 5.54 -2.18
N PRO A 30 -3.83 5.64 -3.49
CA PRO A 30 -2.45 5.79 -3.97
C PRO A 30 -1.80 7.05 -3.36
N LEU A 31 -0.67 6.86 -2.68
CA LEU A 31 0.01 7.94 -1.95
C LEU A 31 1.41 8.21 -2.50
N GLY A 32 1.70 9.49 -2.72
CA GLY A 32 3.06 10.00 -2.90
C GLY A 32 3.65 10.52 -1.58
N TYR A 33 4.97 10.48 -1.47
CA TYR A 33 5.67 10.99 -0.29
C TYR A 33 5.61 12.52 -0.18
N ASN A 34 5.29 13.02 1.02
CA ASN A 34 5.36 14.44 1.36
C ASN A 34 6.58 14.67 2.27
N ASP A 35 7.63 15.31 1.75
CA ASP A 35 8.88 15.55 2.45
C ASP A 35 8.75 16.61 3.57
N VAL A 36 7.94 17.64 3.32
CA VAL A 36 7.63 18.71 4.28
C VAL A 36 6.77 18.19 5.43
N ARG A 37 5.70 17.44 5.11
CA ARG A 37 4.77 16.86 6.09
C ARG A 37 4.58 15.37 5.85
N PRO A 38 5.50 14.50 6.28
CA PRO A 38 5.37 13.06 6.04
C PRO A 38 4.06 12.48 6.55
N SER A 39 3.49 13.02 7.63
CA SER A 39 2.22 12.56 8.22
C SER A 39 0.98 12.92 7.40
N GLU A 40 1.13 13.75 6.39
CA GLU A 40 0.11 14.19 5.46
C GLU A 40 0.56 13.83 4.04
N PRO A 41 0.50 12.54 3.67
CA PRO A 41 0.91 12.10 2.34
C PRO A 41 0.06 12.75 1.25
N ILE A 42 0.61 12.84 0.05
CA ILE A 42 -0.10 13.38 -1.12
C ILE A 42 -1.00 12.27 -1.66
N ILE A 43 -2.30 12.51 -1.74
CA ILE A 43 -3.23 11.59 -2.41
C ILE A 43 -3.13 11.87 -3.91
N LEU A 44 -2.62 10.89 -4.66
CA LEU A 44 -2.35 11.04 -6.10
C LEU A 44 -3.57 10.67 -6.96
N ASP A 45 -4.42 9.77 -6.46
CA ASP A 45 -5.68 9.38 -7.08
C ASP A 45 -6.73 9.12 -5.99
N LYS A 46 -8.00 9.41 -6.28
CA LYS A 46 -9.15 9.17 -5.40
C LYS A 46 -10.07 8.05 -5.90
N GLU A 47 -9.69 7.33 -6.95
CA GLU A 47 -10.33 6.09 -7.31
C GLU A 47 -10.25 5.09 -6.14
N GLN A 48 -11.26 4.21 -6.01
CA GLN A 48 -11.42 3.35 -4.84
C GLN A 48 -11.33 1.86 -5.16
N PHE A 49 -11.70 1.46 -6.37
CA PHE A 49 -11.91 0.07 -6.72
C PHE A 49 -11.06 -0.38 -7.91
N GLN A 50 -10.77 0.50 -8.87
CA GLN A 50 -10.09 0.11 -10.11
C GLN A 50 -8.97 1.09 -10.45
N TYR A 51 -7.73 0.71 -10.13
CA TYR A 51 -6.55 1.54 -10.41
C TYR A 51 -5.90 1.12 -11.73
N GLU A 52 -5.81 2.07 -12.66
CA GLU A 52 -5.12 1.88 -13.94
C GLU A 52 -3.75 2.54 -13.85
N ASP A 53 -2.72 1.72 -13.60
CA ASP A 53 -1.31 2.09 -13.45
C ASP A 53 -1.07 3.31 -12.53
N PRO A 54 -1.45 3.22 -11.24
CA PRO A 54 -1.45 4.38 -10.35
C PRO A 54 -0.02 4.91 -10.09
N ASP A 55 0.14 6.23 -10.09
CA ASP A 55 1.42 6.92 -9.85
C ASP A 55 1.90 6.87 -8.37
N GLY A 56 1.17 6.18 -7.49
CA GLY A 56 1.44 6.15 -6.05
C GLY A 56 1.26 4.77 -5.43
N THR A 57 1.99 4.52 -4.34
CA THR A 57 1.89 3.27 -3.59
C THR A 57 0.60 3.21 -2.79
N ILE A 58 -0.13 2.10 -2.88
CA ILE A 58 -1.25 1.78 -2.01
C ILE A 58 -0.73 1.05 -0.78
N PHE A 59 -1.08 1.53 0.42
CA PHE A 59 -0.66 0.94 1.69
C PHE A 59 -1.83 0.21 2.35
N LEU A 60 -1.61 -1.05 2.72
CA LEU A 60 -2.55 -1.85 3.49
C LEU A 60 -1.97 -2.18 4.86
N ILE A 61 -2.79 -1.98 5.88
CA ILE A 61 -2.62 -2.58 7.20
C ILE A 61 -3.59 -3.76 7.26
N VAL A 62 -3.07 -4.95 7.51
CA VAL A 62 -3.85 -6.20 7.64
C VAL A 62 -3.42 -6.94 8.91
N GLY A 63 -3.49 -6.25 10.06
CA GLY A 63 -3.12 -6.82 11.36
C GLY A 63 -4.27 -7.58 12.04
N THR A 64 -5.16 -8.19 11.26
CA THR A 64 -6.48 -8.71 11.68
C THR A 64 -6.45 -10.20 12.03
N GLY A 65 -5.29 -10.73 12.36
CA GLY A 65 -5.04 -12.18 12.50
C GLY A 65 -5.51 -12.84 13.80
N GLY A 66 -6.11 -12.11 14.75
CA GLY A 66 -6.73 -12.71 15.95
C GLY A 66 -6.37 -12.10 17.30
N GLU A 67 -5.50 -11.09 17.36
CA GLU A 67 -5.25 -10.33 18.60
C GLU A 67 -6.29 -9.22 18.78
N SER A 68 -6.51 -8.77 20.03
CA SER A 68 -7.50 -7.74 20.40
C SER A 68 -7.59 -6.57 19.41
N VAL A 69 -8.80 -6.37 18.87
CA VAL A 69 -9.09 -5.35 17.86
C VAL A 69 -8.81 -3.96 18.41
N LYS A 70 -8.08 -3.14 17.62
CA LYS A 70 -7.78 -1.75 17.95
C LYS A 70 -8.69 -0.80 17.19
N SER A 71 -9.21 0.20 17.89
CA SER A 71 -10.00 1.27 17.28
C SER A 71 -9.23 2.03 16.21
N LEU A 72 -9.95 2.45 15.17
CA LEU A 72 -9.44 3.20 14.04
C LEU A 72 -9.44 4.70 14.32
N ASN A 73 -8.43 5.38 13.80
CA ASN A 73 -8.43 6.83 13.64
C ASN A 73 -8.52 7.14 12.14
N LYS A 74 -9.74 7.40 11.65
CA LYS A 74 -9.97 7.66 10.23
C LYS A 74 -9.19 8.89 9.77
N LYS A 75 -8.42 8.73 8.70
CA LYS A 75 -7.69 9.80 8.02
C LYS A 75 -8.23 9.98 6.60
N SER A 76 -8.12 11.20 6.06
CA SER A 76 -8.59 11.54 4.72
C SER A 76 -7.93 10.73 3.60
N PHE A 77 -6.73 10.20 3.84
CA PHE A 77 -6.00 9.37 2.89
C PHE A 77 -6.39 7.88 2.91
N LEU A 78 -7.30 7.47 3.82
CA LEU A 78 -7.81 6.09 3.87
C LEU A 78 -9.00 5.96 2.92
N ALA A 79 -8.90 4.98 2.01
CA ALA A 79 -9.96 4.61 1.09
C ALA A 79 -10.96 3.63 1.73
N SER A 80 -10.46 2.70 2.55
CA SER A 80 -11.27 1.70 3.24
C SER A 80 -10.67 1.35 4.60
N THR A 81 -11.53 0.98 5.55
CA THR A 81 -11.12 0.61 6.91
C THR A 81 -12.11 -0.36 7.53
N TYR A 82 -11.63 -1.28 8.37
CA TYR A 82 -12.50 -2.21 9.10
C TYR A 82 -11.92 -2.59 10.47
N GLU A 83 -12.79 -2.64 11.48
CA GLU A 83 -12.48 -3.11 12.83
C GLU A 83 -13.05 -4.52 13.02
N GLY A 84 -12.18 -5.50 13.01
CA GLY A 84 -12.55 -6.91 13.14
C GLY A 84 -11.43 -7.81 12.69
N TYR A 85 -11.74 -9.10 12.62
CA TYR A 85 -10.82 -10.13 12.16
C TYR A 85 -11.02 -10.42 10.68
N GLY A 86 -10.02 -11.02 10.06
CA GLY A 86 -10.10 -11.35 8.65
C GLY A 86 -8.74 -11.55 8.00
N CYS A 87 -8.76 -11.79 6.70
CA CYS A 87 -7.58 -12.03 5.89
C CYS A 87 -7.69 -11.37 4.52
N ILE A 88 -6.52 -11.15 3.93
CA ILE A 88 -6.31 -10.61 2.60
C ILE A 88 -6.03 -11.76 1.63
N ASN A 89 -6.64 -11.71 0.45
CA ASN A 89 -6.29 -12.49 -0.71
C ASN A 89 -5.72 -11.56 -1.79
N VAL A 90 -4.56 -11.92 -2.36
CA VAL A 90 -3.94 -11.19 -3.47
C VAL A 90 -3.77 -12.17 -4.62
N GLU A 91 -4.46 -11.91 -5.72
CA GLU A 91 -4.35 -12.70 -6.94
C GLU A 91 -3.66 -11.85 -8.02
N ILE A 92 -2.61 -12.39 -8.65
CA ILE A 92 -1.87 -11.72 -9.71
C ILE A 92 -1.96 -12.56 -11.00
N LYS A 93 -2.42 -11.93 -12.07
CA LYS A 93 -2.57 -12.52 -13.41
C LYS A 93 -1.96 -11.58 -14.44
N GLY A 94 -0.70 -11.82 -14.79
CA GLY A 94 0.04 -10.98 -15.73
C GLY A 94 0.17 -9.55 -15.20
N LYS A 95 -0.61 -8.62 -15.78
CA LYS A 95 -0.59 -7.19 -15.42
C LYS A 95 -1.72 -6.78 -14.49
N PHE A 96 -2.60 -7.72 -14.17
CA PHE A 96 -3.75 -7.49 -13.33
C PHE A 96 -3.47 -8.07 -11.95
N MET A 97 -3.70 -7.27 -10.92
CA MET A 97 -3.70 -7.68 -9.52
C MET A 97 -5.09 -7.41 -8.95
N ASN A 98 -5.71 -8.42 -8.36
CA ASN A 98 -6.96 -8.30 -7.62
C ASN A 98 -6.68 -8.55 -6.14
N VAL A 99 -7.19 -7.66 -5.29
CA VAL A 99 -7.02 -7.74 -3.84
C VAL A 99 -8.40 -7.74 -3.21
N GLU A 100 -8.64 -8.75 -2.37
CA GLU A 100 -9.88 -8.89 -1.60
C GLU A 100 -9.54 -9.04 -0.12
N TYR A 101 -10.31 -8.39 0.74
CA TYR A 101 -10.27 -8.62 2.17
C TYR A 101 -11.59 -9.25 2.62
N TYR A 102 -11.49 -10.36 3.35
CA TYR A 102 -12.62 -11.08 3.91
C TYR A 102 -12.61 -10.98 5.43
N SER A 103 -13.77 -10.79 6.05
CA SER A 103 -13.92 -10.95 7.50
C SER A 103 -13.81 -12.42 7.92
N ASP A 104 -13.65 -12.65 9.22
CA ASP A 104 -13.79 -13.97 9.88
C ASP A 104 -15.17 -14.62 9.70
N THR A 105 -16.17 -13.84 9.31
CA THR A 105 -17.53 -14.28 8.95
C THR A 105 -17.70 -14.52 7.45
N ASN A 106 -16.58 -14.54 6.69
CA ASN A 106 -16.53 -14.79 5.25
C ASN A 106 -17.27 -13.73 4.39
N ASN A 107 -17.46 -12.53 4.93
CA ASN A 107 -18.00 -11.40 4.18
C ASN A 107 -16.84 -10.65 3.50
N THR A 108 -16.98 -10.34 2.21
CA THR A 108 -16.05 -9.43 1.53
C THR A 108 -16.26 -8.01 2.06
N ILE A 109 -15.26 -7.46 2.75
CA ILE A 109 -15.32 -6.09 3.30
C ILE A 109 -14.72 -5.08 2.33
N ASP A 110 -13.70 -5.50 1.56
CA ASP A 110 -13.04 -4.63 0.59
C ASP A 110 -12.58 -5.43 -0.62
N LYS A 111 -12.59 -4.78 -1.78
CA LYS A 111 -12.15 -5.33 -3.06
C LYS A 111 -11.68 -4.22 -3.96
N PHE A 112 -10.47 -4.37 -4.50
CA PHE A 112 -9.95 -3.46 -5.52
C PHE A 112 -9.00 -4.20 -6.47
N SER A 113 -8.74 -3.58 -7.61
CA SER A 113 -7.80 -4.09 -8.59
C SER A 113 -6.80 -3.03 -9.05
N ILE A 114 -5.62 -3.49 -9.46
CA ILE A 114 -4.61 -2.69 -10.15
C ILE A 114 -4.31 -3.34 -11.50
N THR A 115 -4.38 -2.56 -12.58
CA THR A 115 -3.97 -2.97 -13.93
C THR A 115 -2.76 -2.14 -14.34
N LYS A 116 -1.64 -2.77 -14.74
CA LYS A 116 -0.47 -2.04 -15.28
C LYS A 116 -0.57 -1.89 -16.80
N ASN A 117 -0.24 -0.70 -17.31
CA ASN A 117 -0.20 -0.47 -18.76
C ASN A 117 0.98 -1.22 -19.42
N GLN A 118 0.98 -1.31 -20.76
CA GLN A 118 2.19 -1.72 -21.46
C GLN A 118 3.29 -0.67 -21.23
N GLN A 119 4.31 -1.05 -20.47
CA GLN A 119 5.58 -0.35 -20.51
C GLN A 119 6.11 -0.44 -21.95
N ASN A 120 6.04 0.65 -22.73
CA ASN A 120 7.15 0.94 -23.62
C ASN A 120 8.32 1.17 -22.68
N SER A 121 9.18 0.17 -22.54
CA SER A 121 10.31 0.18 -21.64
C SER A 121 11.05 1.51 -21.74
N LYS A 122 10.85 2.39 -20.75
CA LYS A 122 11.90 3.34 -20.38
C LYS A 122 12.97 2.50 -19.72
N SER A 123 13.80 1.89 -20.55
CA SER A 123 15.15 1.51 -20.16
C SER A 123 15.79 2.74 -19.54
N THR A 124 15.85 2.77 -18.21
CA THR A 124 16.77 3.65 -17.51
C THR A 124 17.23 2.91 -16.28
N ASP A 125 18.50 2.50 -16.37
CA ASP A 125 19.38 2.04 -15.30
C ASP A 125 19.13 0.64 -14.71
N LEU A 126 19.50 -0.38 -15.50
CA LEU A 126 20.11 -1.59 -14.94
C LEU A 126 21.48 -1.22 -14.34
N ASN A 127 21.46 -0.53 -13.20
CA ASN A 127 22.60 -0.56 -12.30
C ASN A 127 22.55 -1.92 -11.59
N THR A 128 23.35 -2.87 -12.07
CA THR A 128 23.49 -4.24 -11.52
C THR A 128 24.26 -4.28 -10.19
N GLU A 129 24.63 -3.13 -9.64
CA GLU A 129 25.21 -3.03 -8.31
C GLU A 129 24.15 -3.21 -7.23
N THR A 130 24.44 -4.05 -6.25
CA THR A 130 23.61 -4.18 -5.04
C THR A 130 23.58 -2.83 -4.31
N GLN A 131 22.48 -2.09 -4.41
CA GLN A 131 22.28 -0.88 -3.63
C GLN A 131 22.04 -1.28 -2.16
N ARG A 132 23.10 -1.21 -1.34
CA ARG A 132 22.97 -1.34 0.11
C ARG A 132 22.30 -0.09 0.67
N ILE A 133 21.17 -0.28 1.36
CA ILE A 133 20.56 0.79 2.14
C ILE A 133 21.34 0.87 3.45
N ASP A 134 22.30 1.78 3.51
CA ASP A 134 23.07 2.03 4.73
C ASP A 134 22.18 2.75 5.77
N TYR A 135 22.01 2.12 6.93
CA TYR A 135 21.35 2.75 8.08
C TYR A 135 22.34 3.70 8.75
N LYS A 136 22.15 5.01 8.59
CA LYS A 136 22.82 6.00 9.44
C LYS A 136 22.11 6.06 10.78
N SER A 137 22.76 5.58 11.83
CA SER A 137 22.27 5.72 13.20
C SER A 137 22.03 7.21 13.51
N PRO A 138 20.86 7.58 14.07
CA PRO A 138 20.64 8.94 14.56
C PRO A 138 21.62 9.24 15.70
N LYS A 139 22.23 10.43 15.66
CA LYS A 139 23.00 11.00 16.78
C LYS A 139 22.07 11.42 17.91
#